data_AF-A0A382AAJ3-F1
#
_entry.id   AF-A0A382AAJ3-F1
#
_cell.length_a   1.000
_cell.length_b   1.000
_cell.length_c   1.000
_cell.angle_alpha   90.00
_cell.angle_beta   90.00
_cell.angle_gamma   90.00
#
_symmetry.space_group_name_H-M   'P 1'
#
loop_
_entity.id
_entity.type
_entity.pdbx_description
1 polymer ?
#
loop_
_entity_poly.entity_id
_entity_poly.type
_entity_poly.pdbx_seq_one_letter_code
_entity_poly.pdbx_strand_id
1 'polypeptide(L)' 'MEGLILSWGSAQVWWGTLCSVIVIANAITLAVKDQYAEKLPVIGKIWPIMNWLALNIHNNKNAK' A
#
# COMPACT_ATOMS: atom_id res chain seq x y z
N MET A 1 -10.07 3.88 25.69
CA MET A 1 -10.21 2.76 24.72
C MET A 1 -9.06 2.69 23.72
N GLU A 2 -8.51 3.83 23.27
CA GLU A 2 -7.41 3.85 22.29
C GLU A 2 -6.16 3.08 22.73
N GLY A 3 -5.78 3.17 24.01
CA GLY A 3 -4.63 2.44 24.55
C GLY A 3 -4.77 0.91 24.53
N LEU A 4 -6.00 0.38 24.65
CA LEU A 4 -6.27 -1.06 24.56
C LEU A 4 -6.20 -1.55 23.11
N ILE A 5 -6.69 -0.77 22.16
CA ILE A 5 -6.63 -1.12 20.73
C ILE A 5 -5.20 -1.05 20.21
N LEU A 6 -4.45 -0.02 20.59
CA LEU A 6 -3.03 0.11 20.25
C LEU A 6 -2.19 -1.01 20.88
N SER A 7 -2.46 -1.36 22.13
CA SER A 7 -1.81 -2.51 22.79
C SER A 7 -2.16 -3.85 22.13
N TRP A 8 -3.39 -4.00 21.62
CA TRP A 8 -3.81 -5.22 20.94
C TRP A 8 -3.18 -5.32 19.55
N GLY A 9 -3.12 -4.20 18.81
CA GLY A 9 -2.44 -4.13 17.51
C GLY A 9 -0.93 -4.31 17.61
N SER A 10 -0.28 -3.76 18.64
CA SER A 10 1.18 -3.90 18.83
C SER A 10 1.61 -5.31 19.28
N ALA A 11 0.71 -6.09 19.89
CA ALA A 11 0.98 -7.48 20.26
C ALA A 11 1.04 -8.42 19.04
N GLN A 12 0.55 -7.98 17.88
CA GLN A 12 0.47 -8.79 16.67
C GLN A 12 1.64 -8.48 15.74
N VAL A 13 2.59 -9.42 15.63
CA VAL A 13 3.79 -9.25 14.78
C VAL A 13 3.42 -8.96 13.32
N TRP A 14 2.34 -9.55 12.82
CA TRP A 14 1.85 -9.32 11.45
C TRP A 14 1.36 -7.88 11.22
N TRP A 15 0.86 -7.21 12.26
CA TRP A 15 0.35 -5.84 12.16
C TRP A 15 1.47 -4.85 11.86
N GLY A 16 2.60 -4.97 12.56
CA GLY A 16 3.78 -4.14 12.30
C GLY A 16 4.31 -4.31 10.87
N THR A 17 4.42 -5.56 10.40
CA THR A 17 4.83 -5.85 9.02
C THR A 17 3.86 -5.24 8.00
N LEU A 18 2.56 -5.36 8.24
CA LEU A 18 1.53 -4.82 7.36
C LEU A 18 1.60 -3.28 7.28
N CYS A 19 1.74 -2.60 8.41
CA CYS A 19 1.93 -1.15 8.44
C CYS A 19 3.19 -0.71 7.69
N SER A 20 4.32 -1.42 7.87
CA SER A 20 5.56 -1.11 7.13
C SER A 20 5.39 -1.27 5.62
N VAL A 21 4.72 -2.34 5.17
CA VAL A 21 4.46 -2.57 3.73
C VAL A 21 3.59 -1.46 3.15
N ILE A 22 2.56 -1.01 3.87
CA ILE A 22 1.67 0.10 3.44
C ILE A 22 2.44 1.42 3.32
N VAL A 23 3.34 1.71 4.28
CA VAL A 23 4.19 2.92 4.23
C VAL A 23 5.14 2.89 3.05
N ILE A 24 5.78 1.73 2.79
CA ILE A 24 6.67 1.56 1.64
C ILE A 24 5.88 1.69 0.33
N ALA A 25 4.71 1.08 0.23
CA ALA A 25 3.84 1.21 -0.94
C ALA A 25 3.48 2.67 -1.21
N ASN A 26 3.08 3.42 -0.18
CA ASN A 26 2.80 4.86 -0.27
C ASN A 26 4.01 5.67 -0.76
N ALA A 27 5.19 5.41 -0.19
CA ALA A 27 6.42 6.09 -0.60
C ALA A 27 6.73 5.83 -2.09
N ILE A 28 6.55 4.60 -2.57
CA ILE A 28 6.80 4.24 -3.98
C ILE A 28 5.77 4.88 -4.91
N THR A 29 4.47 4.86 -4.56
CA THR A 29 3.42 5.45 -5.39
C THR A 29 3.50 6.98 -5.46
N LEU A 30 4.06 7.64 -4.43
CA LEU A 30 4.35 9.08 -4.47
C LEU A 30 5.59 9.40 -5.31
N ALA A 31 6.61 8.54 -5.27
CA ALA A 31 7.86 8.75 -5.99
C ALA A 31 7.76 8.44 -7.49
N VAL A 32 6.89 7.50 -7.89
CA VAL A 32 6.79 7.02 -9.27
C VAL A 32 5.41 7.30 -9.83
N LYS A 33 5.36 8.07 -10.92
CA LYS A 33 4.12 8.38 -11.64
C LYS A 33 3.58 7.14 -12.34
N ASP A 34 2.28 6.87 -12.21
CA ASP A 34 1.63 5.65 -12.70
C ASP A 34 1.89 5.33 -14.18
N GLN A 35 1.93 6.37 -15.03
CA GLN A 35 2.19 6.23 -16.46
C GLN A 35 3.54 5.58 -16.80
N TYR A 36 4.53 5.65 -15.89
CA TYR A 36 5.81 4.98 -16.05
C TYR A 36 5.80 3.57 -15.46
N ALA A 37 5.18 3.39 -14.30
CA ALA A 37 5.09 2.08 -13.66
C ALA A 37 4.24 1.09 -14.46
N GLU A 38 3.17 1.55 -15.10
CA GLU A 38 2.30 0.73 -15.95
C GLU A 38 2.95 0.28 -17.26
N LYS A 39 3.99 0.99 -17.72
CA LYS A 39 4.74 0.61 -18.93
C LYS A 39 5.73 -0.53 -18.69
N LEU A 40 5.99 -0.88 -17.42
CA LEU A 40 6.93 -1.93 -17.07
C LEU A 40 6.21 -3.29 -17.04
N PRO A 41 6.76 -4.33 -17.70
CA PRO A 41 6.04 -5.58 -17.96
C PRO A 41 5.68 -6.38 -16.70
N VAL A 42 6.49 -6.25 -15.64
CA VAL A 42 6.25 -6.91 -14.36
C VAL A 42 5.58 -5.96 -13.38
N ILE A 43 6.15 -4.77 -13.21
CA ILE A 43 5.67 -3.77 -12.25
C ILE A 43 4.25 -3.31 -12.58
N GLY A 44 3.89 -3.13 -13.85
CA GLY A 44 2.54 -2.72 -14.26
C GLY A 44 1.43 -3.69 -13.83
N LYS A 45 1.74 -4.99 -13.66
CA LYS A 45 0.76 -5.98 -13.16
C LYS A 45 0.54 -5.89 -11.65
N ILE A 46 1.58 -5.57 -10.89
CA ILE A 46 1.55 -5.43 -9.42
C ILE A 46 1.17 -4.02 -8.97
N TRP A 47 1.31 -3.04 -9.86
CA TRP A 47 1.01 -1.64 -9.63
C TRP A 47 -0.41 -1.36 -9.09
N PRO A 48 -1.50 -1.98 -9.61
CA PRO A 48 -2.83 -1.80 -9.03
C PRO A 48 -2.92 -2.31 -7.58
N ILE A 49 -2.20 -3.38 -7.23
CA ILE A 49 -2.11 -3.89 -5.86
C ILE A 49 -1.37 -2.87 -4.97
N MET A 50 -0.27 -2.30 -5.47
CA MET A 50 0.47 -1.26 -4.75
C MET A 50 -0.36 0.01 -4.54
N ASN A 51 -1.10 0.46 -5.55
CA ASN A 51 -2.03 1.59 -5.41
C ASN A 51 -3.17 1.29 -4.43
N TRP A 52 -3.69 0.07 -4.42
CA TRP A 52 -4.70 -0.34 -3.43
C TRP A 52 -4.13 -0.35 -2.00
N LEU A 53 -2.92 -0.90 -1.81
CA LEU A 53 -2.22 -0.91 -0.52
C LEU A 53 -1.86 0.51 -0.04
N ALA A 54 -1.54 1.40 -0.98
CA ALA A 54 -1.30 2.81 -0.70
C ALA A 54 -2.59 3.61 -0.44
N LEU A 55 -3.77 2.98 -0.52
CA LEU A 55 -5.08 3.64 -0.47
C LEU A 55 -5.25 4.74 -1.54
N ASN A 56 -4.53 4.61 -2.66
CA ASN A 56 -4.60 5.53 -3.79
C ASN A 56 -5.81 5.19 -4.70
N ILE A 57 -7.01 5.47 -4.21
CA ILE A 57 -8.29 5.13 -4.87
C ILE A 57 -8.41 5.82 -6.24
N HIS A 58 -7.78 6.99 -6.43
CA HIS A 58 -7.86 7.78 -7.67
C HIS A 58 -7.23 7.07 -8.88
N ASN A 59 -6.15 6.30 -8.66
CA ASN A 59 -5.46 5.53 -9.70
C ASN A 59 -5.60 4.01 -9.53
N ASN A 60 -6.48 3.57 -8.63
CA ASN A 60 -6.74 2.15 -8.44
C ASN A 60 -7.71 1.62 -9.50
N LYS A 61 -7.17 0.94 -10.51
CA LYS A 61 -7.94 0.30 -11.58
C LYS A 61 -8.74 -0.93 -11.13
N ASN A 62 -8.52 -1.43 -9.91
CA ASN A 62 -9.23 -2.60 -9.36
C ASN A 62 -10.62 -2.25 -8.80
N ALA A 63 -10.95 -0.96 -8.65
CA ALA A 63 -12.23 -0.48 -8.14
C ALA A 63 -13.24 -0.10 -9.24
N LYS A 64 -12.90 -0.32 -10.52
CA LYS A 64 -13.75 -0.07 -11.69
C LYS A 64 -14.07 -1.36 -12.42
#